data_AF-A0A7C2AUG4-F1
#
_entry.id   AF-A0A7C2AUG4-F1
#
_cell.length_a   1.000
_cell.length_b   1.000
_cell.length_c   1.000
_cell.angle_alpha   90.00
_cell.angle_beta   90.00
_cell.angle_gamma   90.00
#
_symmetry.space_group_name_H-M   'P 1'
#
loop_
_entity.id
_entity.type
_entity.pdbx_description
1 polymer ?
#
loop_
_entity_poly.entity_id
_entity_poly.type
_entity_poly.pdbx_seq_one_letter_code
_entity_poly.pdbx_strand_id
1 'polypeptide(L)'
;MKIPDVEERLHFYMEHEEYFEMQIRKCSKLHDKLVIVDLRDEEIIYAGNRFTIYAIFPDCNISIQITHSADGGQTIFATGKSIINRTSKTNIGGLMLEYGGGGHAAAGTCRIDNDKAAAVLKELVSRINADG
;
A
#
# COMPACT_ATOMS: atom_id res chain seq x y z
N MET A 1 -16.49 31.71 5.63
CA MET A 1 -16.99 31.34 4.28
C MET A 1 -17.31 29.86 4.35
N LYS A 2 -18.58 29.47 4.17
CA LYS A 2 -18.99 28.07 4.08
C LYS A 2 -19.17 27.74 2.60
N ILE A 3 -18.40 26.79 2.07
CA ILE A 3 -18.50 26.35 0.68
C ILE A 3 -19.10 24.93 0.73
N PRO A 4 -20.40 24.75 0.43
CA PRO A 4 -21.13 23.52 0.76
C PRO A 4 -20.49 22.23 0.22
N ASP A 5 -19.93 22.24 -0.98
CA ASP A 5 -19.29 21.08 -1.60
C ASP A 5 -17.91 20.76 -0.97
N VAL A 6 -17.28 21.73 -0.31
CA VAL A 6 -16.07 21.49 0.49
C VAL A 6 -16.47 20.89 1.84
N GLU A 7 -17.54 21.38 2.47
CA GLU A 7 -18.04 20.85 3.74
C GLU A 7 -18.50 19.39 3.59
N GLU A 8 -19.17 19.04 2.49
CA GLU A 8 -19.59 17.66 2.19
C GLU A 8 -18.39 16.71 2.09
N ARG A 9 -17.35 17.08 1.32
CA ARG A 9 -16.14 16.27 1.18
C ARG A 9 -15.36 16.17 2.48
N LEU A 10 -15.34 17.23 3.28
CA LEU A 10 -14.71 17.23 4.58
C LEU A 10 -15.40 16.25 5.53
N HIS A 11 -16.72 16.30 5.66
CA HIS A 11 -17.46 15.35 6.51
C HIS A 11 -17.22 13.91 6.08
N PHE A 12 -17.33 13.62 4.78
CA PHE A 12 -17.08 12.28 4.25
C PHE A 12 -15.65 11.79 4.55
N TYR A 13 -14.64 12.65 4.36
CA TYR A 13 -13.26 12.31 4.69
C TYR A 13 -13.08 12.02 6.19
N MET A 14 -13.64 12.87 7.06
CA MET A 14 -13.53 12.70 8.52
C MET A 14 -14.22 11.43 9.00
N GLU A 15 -15.38 11.09 8.44
CA GLU A 15 -16.08 9.83 8.73
C GLU A 15 -15.23 8.63 8.30
N HIS A 16 -14.62 8.69 7.12
CA HIS A 16 -13.79 7.59 6.61
C HIS A 16 -12.43 7.48 7.30
N GLU A 17 -11.87 8.57 7.83
CA GLU A 17 -10.51 8.61 8.37
C GLU A 17 -10.31 7.62 9.53
N GLU A 18 -11.25 7.57 10.48
CA GLU A 18 -11.18 6.65 11.63
C GLU A 18 -11.29 5.18 11.16
N TYR A 19 -12.24 4.89 10.28
CA TYR A 19 -12.39 3.54 9.72
C TYR A 19 -11.19 3.12 8.88
N PHE A 20 -10.58 4.04 8.12
CA PHE A 20 -9.39 3.78 7.36
C PHE A 20 -8.21 3.46 8.27
N GLU A 21 -7.97 4.25 9.33
CA GLU A 21 -6.91 3.95 10.30
C GLU A 21 -7.11 2.57 10.95
N MET A 22 -8.33 2.25 11.38
CA MET A 22 -8.66 0.95 11.96
C MET A 22 -8.43 -0.19 10.95
N GLN A 23 -8.86 -0.02 9.70
CA GLN A 23 -8.69 -0.99 8.64
C GLN A 23 -7.21 -1.22 8.33
N ILE A 24 -6.41 -0.16 8.19
CA ILE A 24 -4.97 -0.29 7.96
C ILE A 24 -4.34 -1.07 9.11
N ARG A 25 -4.66 -0.76 10.38
CA ARG A 25 -4.12 -1.52 11.53
C ARG A 25 -4.51 -3.00 11.50
N LYS A 26 -5.77 -3.31 11.22
CA LYS A 26 -6.31 -4.67 11.18
C LYS A 26 -5.70 -5.51 10.05
N CYS A 27 -5.54 -4.91 8.86
CA CYS A 27 -5.13 -5.58 7.64
C CYS A 27 -3.60 -5.60 7.44
N SER A 28 -2.84 -5.07 8.39
CA SER A 28 -1.38 -4.95 8.27
C SER A 28 -0.61 -6.10 8.90
N LYS A 29 0.49 -6.48 8.25
CA LYS A 29 1.53 -7.36 8.79
C LYS A 29 2.91 -6.74 8.58
N LEU A 30 3.74 -6.81 9.61
CA LEU A 30 5.10 -6.27 9.59
C LEU A 30 6.11 -7.36 9.18
N HIS A 31 7.03 -6.99 8.30
CA HIS A 31 8.15 -7.79 7.83
C HIS A 31 9.41 -6.93 7.89
N ASP A 32 10.09 -6.91 9.04
CA ASP A 32 11.20 -5.99 9.33
C ASP A 32 10.81 -4.52 9.14
N LYS A 33 11.35 -3.85 8.11
CA LYS A 33 11.09 -2.44 7.77
C LYS A 33 10.00 -2.27 6.70
N LEU A 34 9.44 -3.36 6.22
CA LEU A 34 8.31 -3.39 5.30
C LEU A 34 7.00 -3.63 6.07
N VAL A 35 5.97 -2.82 5.78
CA VAL A 35 4.59 -3.12 6.16
C VAL A 35 3.78 -3.59 4.96
N ILE A 36 3.08 -4.70 5.10
CA ILE A 36 2.14 -5.22 4.09
C ILE A 36 0.73 -4.94 4.58
N VAL A 37 -0.09 -4.28 3.75
CA VAL A 37 -1.52 -4.05 4.00
C VAL A 37 -2.32 -4.87 2.99
N ASP A 38 -2.97 -5.95 3.44
CA ASP A 38 -3.78 -6.81 2.57
C ASP A 38 -5.28 -6.50 2.69
N LEU A 39 -5.84 -5.86 1.67
CA LEU A 39 -7.24 -5.40 1.64
C LEU A 39 -8.14 -6.28 0.77
N ARG A 40 -7.64 -7.41 0.28
CA ARG A 40 -8.39 -8.28 -0.64
C ARG A 40 -9.65 -8.89 -0.03
N ASP A 41 -9.63 -9.13 1.27
CA ASP A 41 -10.77 -9.71 2.02
C ASP A 41 -11.71 -8.62 2.60
N GLU A 42 -11.48 -7.33 2.31
CA GLU A 42 -12.31 -6.24 2.80
C GLU A 42 -13.37 -5.84 1.77
N GLU A 43 -14.64 -5.87 2.18
CA GLU A 43 -15.77 -5.48 1.30
C GLU A 43 -15.73 -4.00 0.93
N ILE A 44 -15.34 -3.14 1.87
CA ILE A 44 -15.22 -1.70 1.71
C ILE A 44 -13.77 -1.32 1.97
N ILE A 45 -13.13 -0.63 1.03
CA ILE A 45 -11.86 0.05 1.27
C ILE A 45 -12.17 1.51 1.59
N TYR A 46 -11.93 1.92 2.83
CA TYR A 46 -12.23 3.28 3.28
C TYR A 46 -11.30 4.30 2.64
N ALA A 47 -11.81 5.53 2.48
CA ALA A 47 -11.02 6.61 1.93
C ALA A 47 -10.07 7.14 3.00
N GLY A 48 -8.83 7.47 2.63
CA GLY A 48 -7.89 7.98 3.60
C GLY A 48 -6.66 8.60 2.96
N ASN A 49 -5.88 9.28 3.78
CA ASN A 49 -4.63 9.85 3.33
C ASN A 49 -3.59 8.76 3.06
N ARG A 50 -2.96 8.81 1.89
CA ARG A 50 -1.91 7.86 1.48
C ARG A 50 -0.70 7.79 2.42
N PHE A 51 -0.53 8.76 3.31
CA PHE A 51 0.57 8.79 4.28
C PHE A 51 0.21 8.18 5.64
N THR A 52 -1.07 7.91 5.91
CA THR A 52 -1.54 7.36 7.19
C THR A 52 -0.85 6.04 7.54
N ILE A 53 -0.56 5.18 6.55
CA ILE A 53 0.20 3.93 6.75
C ILE A 53 1.54 4.20 7.44
N TYR A 54 2.28 5.23 7.01
CA TYR A 54 3.58 5.56 7.59
C TYR A 54 3.47 6.28 8.93
N ALA A 55 2.36 6.97 9.20
CA ALA A 55 2.09 7.53 10.51
C ALA A 55 1.76 6.44 11.54
N ILE A 56 1.02 5.41 11.12
CA ILE A 56 0.69 4.23 11.95
C ILE A 56 1.94 3.37 12.19
N PHE A 57 2.79 3.19 11.17
CA PHE A 57 3.99 2.35 11.21
C PHE A 57 5.26 3.19 10.95
N PRO A 58 5.64 4.09 11.88
CA PRO A 58 6.74 5.04 11.65
C PRO A 58 8.11 4.36 11.53
N ASP A 59 8.26 3.15 12.08
CA ASP A 59 9.49 2.38 11.97
C ASP A 59 9.70 1.76 10.59
N CYS A 60 8.63 1.61 9.80
CA CYS A 60 8.69 1.08 8.44
C CYS A 60 9.14 2.15 7.44
N ASN A 61 10.03 1.77 6.53
CA ASN A 61 10.58 2.66 5.51
C ASN A 61 9.95 2.42 4.11
N ILE A 62 9.14 1.36 3.97
CA ILE A 62 8.47 0.95 2.74
C ILE A 62 7.19 0.18 3.06
N SER A 63 6.21 0.23 2.16
CA SER A 63 4.95 -0.53 2.28
C SER A 63 4.56 -1.23 0.99
N ILE A 64 3.88 -2.37 1.08
CA ILE A 64 3.12 -2.99 -0.02
C ILE A 64 1.63 -2.97 0.37
N GLN A 65 0.79 -2.35 -0.44
CA GLN A 65 -0.68 -2.46 -0.36
C GLN A 65 -1.16 -3.49 -1.39
N ILE A 66 -2.00 -4.41 -0.97
CA ILE A 66 -2.52 -5.52 -1.78
C ILE A 66 -4.02 -5.34 -1.98
N THR A 67 -4.45 -5.33 -3.24
CA THR A 67 -5.87 -5.27 -3.63
C THR A 67 -6.14 -6.19 -4.82
N HIS A 68 -7.41 -6.38 -5.19
CA HIS A 68 -7.78 -7.01 -6.45
C HIS A 68 -7.78 -6.02 -7.62
N SER A 69 -7.63 -6.53 -8.84
CA SER A 69 -8.05 -5.83 -10.05
C SER A 69 -9.57 -5.69 -10.10
N ALA A 70 -10.07 -4.75 -10.88
CA ALA A 70 -11.50 -4.49 -11.00
C ALA A 70 -12.31 -5.69 -11.54
N ASP A 71 -11.67 -6.57 -12.32
CA ASP A 71 -12.24 -7.83 -12.82
C ASP A 71 -12.05 -9.01 -11.86
N GLY A 72 -11.36 -8.82 -10.74
CA GLY A 72 -11.05 -9.84 -9.73
C GLY A 72 -10.01 -10.89 -10.16
N GLY A 73 -9.55 -10.88 -11.41
CA GLY A 73 -8.67 -11.93 -11.96
C GLY A 73 -7.22 -11.85 -11.48
N GLN A 74 -6.81 -10.69 -10.97
CA GLN A 74 -5.43 -10.42 -10.60
C GLN A 74 -5.33 -9.76 -9.21
N THR A 75 -4.19 -9.98 -8.57
CA THR A 75 -3.76 -9.29 -7.37
C THR A 75 -2.82 -8.15 -7.75
N ILE A 76 -3.09 -6.96 -7.22
CA ILE A 76 -2.29 -5.76 -7.41
C ILE A 76 -1.39 -5.58 -6.19
N PHE A 77 -0.09 -5.41 -6.42
CA PHE A 77 0.87 -5.02 -5.40
C PHE A 77 1.31 -3.58 -5.65
N ALA A 78 0.81 -2.64 -4.84
CA ALA A 78 1.23 -1.24 -4.90
C ALA A 78 2.25 -0.96 -3.81
N THR A 79 3.47 -0.59 -4.20
CA THR A 79 4.60 -0.41 -3.28
C THR A 79 5.00 1.06 -3.21
N GLY A 80 5.29 1.58 -2.02
CA GLY A 80 5.68 2.97 -1.81
C GLY A 80 6.68 3.13 -0.67
N LYS A 81 7.59 4.11 -0.79
CA LYS A 81 8.50 4.49 0.30
C LYS A 81 7.83 5.42 1.30
N SER A 82 8.21 5.25 2.57
CA SER A 82 7.79 6.13 3.66
C SER A 82 8.31 7.55 3.44
N ILE A 83 7.44 8.53 3.66
CA ILE A 83 7.83 9.94 3.69
C ILE A 83 8.45 10.36 5.02
N ILE A 84 8.29 9.52 6.06
CA ILE A 84 8.79 9.73 7.43
C ILE A 84 10.16 9.08 7.57
N ASN A 85 10.23 7.75 7.37
CA ASN A 85 11.47 7.00 7.39
C ASN A 85 12.00 6.76 5.97
N ARG A 86 12.81 7.70 5.46
CA ARG A 86 13.29 7.73 4.07
C ARG A 86 14.54 6.87 3.82
N THR A 87 14.73 5.80 4.60
CA THR A 87 15.95 4.98 4.57
C THR A 87 15.93 3.85 3.54
N SER A 88 14.76 3.48 3.01
CA SER A 88 14.63 2.38 2.04
C SER A 88 15.50 2.60 0.80
N LYS A 89 16.31 1.59 0.47
CA LYS A 89 17.23 1.62 -0.68
C LYS A 89 16.66 1.02 -1.96
N THR A 90 15.60 0.23 -1.85
CA THR A 90 14.94 -0.43 -2.99
C THR A 90 14.57 0.55 -4.11
N ASN A 91 14.94 0.25 -5.35
CA ASN A 91 14.41 0.96 -6.52
C ASN A 91 13.07 0.31 -6.90
N ILE A 92 11.96 0.88 -6.41
CA ILE A 92 10.63 0.26 -6.52
C ILE A 92 10.20 0.12 -7.99
N GLY A 93 10.40 1.15 -8.82
CA GLY A 93 10.03 1.09 -10.23
C GLY A 93 10.76 -0.02 -10.99
N GLY A 94 12.06 -0.19 -10.75
CA GLY A 94 12.85 -1.29 -11.31
C GLY A 94 12.38 -2.65 -10.81
N LEU A 95 12.18 -2.78 -9.49
CA LEU A 95 11.68 -3.98 -8.84
C LEU A 95 10.34 -4.44 -9.46
N MET A 96 9.39 -3.53 -9.61
CA MET A 96 8.05 -3.82 -10.15
C MET A 96 8.07 -4.13 -11.65
N LEU A 97 9.01 -3.55 -12.40
CA LEU A 97 9.17 -3.79 -13.85
C LEU A 97 9.54 -5.25 -14.14
N GLU A 98 10.35 -5.88 -13.30
CA GLU A 98 10.70 -7.31 -13.42
C GLU A 98 9.47 -8.23 -13.34
N TYR A 99 8.38 -7.76 -12.72
CA TYR A 99 7.11 -8.49 -12.58
C TYR A 99 6.03 -7.95 -13.54
N GLY A 100 6.42 -7.33 -14.66
CA GLY A 100 5.50 -6.80 -15.67
C GLY A 100 4.76 -5.52 -15.25
N GLY A 101 5.18 -4.91 -14.15
CA GLY A 101 4.66 -3.64 -13.65
C GLY A 101 5.50 -2.45 -14.08
N GLY A 102 5.60 -1.45 -13.20
CA GLY A 102 6.46 -0.30 -13.39
C GLY A 102 6.30 0.77 -12.32
N GLY A 103 6.94 1.93 -12.52
CA GLY A 103 6.90 3.05 -11.59
C GLY A 103 8.17 3.88 -11.66
N HIS A 104 8.53 4.49 -10.53
CA HIS A 104 9.80 5.20 -10.33
C HIS A 104 10.47 4.75 -9.03
N ALA A 105 11.62 5.31 -8.69
CA ALA A 105 12.45 4.83 -7.58
C ALA A 105 11.76 4.73 -6.20
N ALA A 106 10.68 5.49 -5.97
CA ALA A 106 10.01 5.58 -4.66
C ALA A 106 8.55 5.07 -4.65
N ALA A 107 8.00 4.70 -5.81
CA ALA A 107 6.66 4.12 -5.90
C ALA A 107 6.50 3.32 -7.20
N GLY A 108 5.71 2.25 -7.14
CA GLY A 108 5.43 1.42 -8.31
C GLY A 108 4.40 0.35 -8.01
N THR A 109 3.94 -0.30 -9.07
CA THR A 109 2.89 -1.31 -9.00
C THR A 109 3.16 -2.42 -9.99
N CYS A 110 2.86 -3.67 -9.61
CA CYS A 110 2.70 -4.78 -10.54
C CYS A 110 1.34 -5.47 -10.33
N ARG A 111 0.89 -6.21 -11.34
CA ARG A 111 -0.36 -6.99 -11.31
C ARG A 111 -0.02 -8.43 -11.63
N ILE A 112 -0.48 -9.34 -10.78
CA ILE A 112 -0.09 -10.75 -10.80
C ILE A 112 -1.33 -11.60 -10.80
N ASP A 113 -1.36 -12.64 -11.63
CA ASP A 113 -2.44 -13.63 -11.61
C ASP A 113 -2.61 -14.21 -10.20
N ASN A 114 -3.86 -14.39 -9.76
CA ASN A 114 -4.15 -14.75 -8.37
C ASN A 114 -3.46 -16.05 -7.90
N ASP A 115 -3.26 -17.02 -8.80
CA ASP A 115 -2.58 -18.29 -8.53
C ASP A 115 -1.07 -18.11 -8.25
N LYS A 116 -0.46 -17.05 -8.76
CA LYS A 116 0.97 -16.71 -8.57
C LYS A 116 1.20 -15.67 -7.48
N ALA A 117 0.16 -14.96 -7.06
CA ALA A 117 0.26 -13.81 -6.15
C ALA A 117 1.02 -14.14 -4.85
N ALA A 118 0.73 -15.28 -4.23
CA ALA A 118 1.39 -15.67 -2.97
C ALA A 118 2.91 -15.90 -3.13
N ALA A 119 3.32 -16.51 -4.24
CA ALA A 119 4.73 -16.76 -4.54
C ALA A 119 5.46 -15.44 -4.81
N VAL A 120 4.89 -14.58 -5.66
CA VAL A 120 5.48 -13.27 -6.00
C VAL A 120 5.56 -12.37 -4.77
N LEU A 121 4.55 -12.36 -3.89
CA LEU A 121 4.61 -11.59 -2.65
C LEU A 121 5.80 -12.00 -1.79
N LYS A 122 6.05 -13.31 -1.64
CA LYS A 122 7.19 -13.81 -0.87
C LYS A 122 8.52 -13.35 -1.47
N GLU A 123 8.65 -13.37 -2.79
CA GLU A 123 9.84 -12.87 -3.48
C GLU A 123 10.03 -11.37 -3.28
N LEU A 124 8.98 -10.57 -3.44
CA LEU A 124 9.02 -9.12 -3.23
C LEU A 124 9.47 -8.77 -1.80
N VAL A 125 8.90 -9.43 -0.79
CA VAL A 125 9.30 -9.26 0.62
C VAL A 125 10.78 -9.60 0.80
N SER A 126 11.23 -10.72 0.25
CA SER A 126 12.63 -11.13 0.34
C SER A 126 13.59 -10.12 -0.29
N ARG A 127 13.26 -9.59 -1.48
CA ARG A 127 14.12 -8.60 -2.16
C ARG A 127 14.16 -7.28 -1.42
N ILE A 128 13.00 -6.79 -0.99
CA ILE A 128 12.89 -5.51 -0.26
C ILE A 128 13.69 -5.56 1.04
N ASN A 129 13.56 -6.63 1.83
CA ASN A 129 14.29 -6.73 3.11
C ASN A 129 15.81 -6.93 2.90
N ALA A 130 16.24 -7.52 1.78
CA ALA A 130 17.65 -7.65 1.45
C ALA A 130 18.29 -6.28 1.08
N ASP A 131 17.54 -5.37 0.47
CA ASP A 131 18.03 -4.03 0.12
C ASP A 131 18.21 -3.14 1.36
N GLY A 132 17.29 -3.25 2.32
CA GLY A 132 17.23 -2.42 3.53
C GLY A 132 16.44 -1.13 3.38
#